data_AF-A0A9D0H2I4-F1
#
_entry.id   AF-A0A9D0H2I4-F1
#
_cell.length_a   1.000
_cell.length_b   1.000
_cell.length_c   1.000
_cell.angle_alpha   90.00
_cell.angle_beta   90.00
_cell.angle_gamma   90.00
#
_symmetry.space_group_name_H-M   'P 1'
#
loop_
_entity.id
_entity.type
_entity.pdbx_description
1 polymer ?
#
loop_
_entity_poly.entity_id
_entity_poly.type
_entity_poly.pdbx_seq_one_letter_code
_entity_poly.pdbx_strand_id
1 'polypeptide(L)' 'LENIDPRAIPNWLELDKDNFRGKVLEIPQEIELEIPVNVQLIIEYYSM' A
#
# COMPACT_ATOMS: atom_id res chain seq x y z
N LEU A 1 2.82 3.64 -22.88
CA LEU A 1 3.31 2.96 -21.65
C LEU A 1 3.49 4.06 -20.61
N GLU A 2 2.36 4.58 -20.16
CA GLU A 2 2.23 5.92 -19.58
C GLU A 2 2.10 5.85 -18.06
N ASN A 3 2.76 6.81 -17.42
CA ASN A 3 2.43 7.37 -16.11
C ASN A 3 2.10 6.36 -15.00
N ILE A 4 3.14 5.84 -14.35
CA ILE A 4 3.02 5.49 -12.93
C ILE A 4 2.91 6.83 -12.20
N ASP A 5 1.70 7.20 -11.81
CA ASP A 5 1.42 8.38 -11.00
C ASP A 5 2.34 8.33 -9.77
N PRO A 6 3.12 9.38 -9.46
CA PRO A 6 3.98 9.39 -8.28
C PRO A 6 3.21 9.18 -6.96
N ARG A 7 1.87 9.30 -6.96
CA ARG A 7 0.99 8.87 -5.86
C ARG A 7 0.85 7.34 -5.72
N ALA A 8 1.22 6.57 -6.73
CA ALA A 8 1.09 5.11 -6.73
C ALA A 8 2.22 4.40 -5.97
N ILE A 9 3.30 5.11 -5.60
CA ILE A 9 4.40 4.55 -4.82
C ILE A 9 4.24 5.06 -3.38
N PRO A 10 3.88 4.18 -2.43
CA PRO A 10 3.73 4.56 -1.04
C PRO A 10 5.05 5.05 -0.43
N ASN A 11 5.00 5.97 0.53
CA ASN A 11 6.20 6.52 1.17
C ASN A 11 7.09 5.45 1.84
N TRP A 12 6.52 4.30 2.20
CA TRP A 12 7.24 3.18 2.80
C TRP A 12 7.97 2.29 1.78
N LEU A 13 7.80 2.54 0.47
CA LEU A 13 8.36 1.75 -0.62
C LEU A 13 9.16 2.62 -1.59
N GLU A 14 10.39 2.22 -1.87
CA GLU A 14 11.21 2.80 -2.93
C GLU A 14 11.16 1.90 -4.18
N LEU A 15 11.02 2.48 -5.37
CA LEU A 15 10.96 1.75 -6.64
C LEU A 15 12.08 2.20 -7.59
N ASP A 16 12.92 1.25 -7.98
CA ASP A 16 13.90 1.37 -9.07
C ASP A 16 13.30 0.70 -10.33
N LYS A 17 12.81 1.53 -11.25
CA LYS A 17 12.14 1.07 -12.48
C LYS A 17 13.10 0.53 -13.52
N ASP A 18 14.33 1.05 -13.56
CA ASP A 18 15.33 0.65 -14.55
C ASP A 18 15.81 -0.78 -14.30
N ASN A 19 15.91 -1.16 -13.02
CA ASN A 19 16.30 -2.51 -12.61
C ASN A 19 15.13 -3.41 -12.21
N PHE A 20 13.88 -2.92 -12.29
CA PHE A 20 12.69 -3.62 -11.82
C PHE A 20 12.83 -4.12 -10.36
N ARG A 21 13.30 -3.25 -9.46
CA ARG A 21 13.52 -3.56 -8.04
C ARG A 21 12.70 -2.63 -7.15
N GLY A 22 12.20 -3.16 -6.05
CA GLY A 22 11.56 -2.38 -4.99
C GLY A 22 12.27 -2.63 -3.65
N LYS A 23 12.38 -1.60 -2.82
CA LYS A 23 12.96 -1.67 -1.48
C LYS A 23 11.97 -1.17 -0.45
N VAL A 24 11.71 -1.99 0.57
CA VAL A 24 10.89 -1.60 1.72
C VAL A 24 11.75 -0.77 2.67
N LEU A 25 11.39 0.49 2.86
CA LEU A 25 12.12 1.42 3.72
C LEU A 25 11.67 1.29 5.18
N GLU A 26 10.37 1.11 5.38
CA GLU A 26 9.74 1.01 6.69
C GLU A 26 8.53 0.06 6.64
N ILE A 27 8.11 -0.40 7.81
CA ILE A 27 6.85 -1.15 7.93
C ILE A 27 5.71 -0.15 7.77
N PRO A 28 4.75 -0.38 6.86
CA PRO A 28 3.60 0.52 6.70
C PRO A 28 2.87 0.67 8.04
N GLN A 29 2.85 1.90 8.56
CA GLN A 29 2.12 2.27 9.76
C GLN A 29 0.71 2.66 9.35
N GLU A 30 -0.24 1.77 9.64
CA GLU A 30 -1.60 1.79 9.09
C GLU A 30 -1.64 1.65 7.56
N ILE A 31 -2.46 0.73 7.09
CA ILE A 31 -2.74 0.65 5.66
C ILE A 31 -3.57 1.90 5.36
N GLU A 32 -2.98 2.88 4.68
CA GLU A 32 -3.72 4.00 4.08
C GLU A 32 -4.61 3.38 2.99
N LEU A 33 -5.79 2.91 3.40
CA LEU A 33 -6.76 2.33 2.49
C LEU A 33 -7.36 3.49 1.71
N GLU A 34 -7.06 3.56 0.41
CA GLU A 34 -7.66 4.54 -0.50
C GLU A 34 -9.19 4.44 -0.50
N ILE A 35 -9.72 3.27 -0.13
CA ILE A 35 -11.14 3.00 0.00
C ILE A 35 -11.53 3.07 1.48
N PRO A 36 -12.55 3.88 1.85
CA PRO A 36 -13.06 3.91 3.21
C PRO A 36 -13.77 2.58 3.51
N VAL A 37 -13.06 1.65 4.12
CA VAL A 37 -13.61 0.37 4.57
C VAL A 37 -13.73 0.34 6.08
N ASN A 38 -14.81 -0.23 6.59
CA ASN A 38 -14.99 -0.42 8.02
C ASN A 38 -14.25 -1.68 8.46
N VAL A 39 -13.01 -1.50 8.93
CA VAL A 39 -12.15 -2.61 9.41
C VAL A 39 -12.80 -3.35 10.58
N GLN A 40 -13.57 -2.66 11.43
CA GLN A 40 -14.27 -3.28 12.56
C GLN A 40 -15.24 -4.38 12.08
N LEU A 41 -16.03 -4.09 11.04
CA LEU A 41 -16.97 -5.05 10.47
C LEU A 41 -16.27 -6.30 9.91
N ILE A 42 -15.10 -6.12 9.30
CA ILE A 42 -14.29 -7.23 8.75
C ILE A 42 -13.82 -8.12 9.90
N ILE A 43 -13.30 -7.54 10.98
CA ILE A 43 -12.86 -8.29 12.17
C ILE A 43 -14.02 -9.08 12.78
N GLU A 44 -15.18 -8.44 12.93
CA GLU A 44 -16.39 -9.08 13.47
C GLU A 44 -16.84 -10.27 12.62
N TYR A 45 -16.78 -10.16 11.29
CA TYR A 45 -17.19 -11.23 10.38
C TYR A 45 -16.27 -12.47 10.44
N TYR A 46 -14.95 -12.27 10.53
CA TYR A 46 -13.96 -13.36 10.54
C TYR A 46 -13.66 -13.94 11.94
N SER A 47 -14.24 -13.38 13.00
CA SER A 47 -14.08 -13.88 14.37
C SER A 47 -15.11 -14.96 14.74
N MET A 48 -15.91 -15.45 13.78
CA MET A 48 -16.84 -16.57 13.97
C MET A 48 -16.14 -17.93 14.01
#